data_AF-A0A0S7WIY5-F1
#
_entry.id   AF-A0A0S7WIY5-F1
#
_cell.length_a   1.000
_cell.length_b   1.000
_cell.length_c   1.000
_cell.angle_alpha   90.00
_cell.angle_beta   90.00
_cell.angle_gamma   90.00
#
_symmetry.space_group_name_H-M   'P 1'
#
loop_
_entity.id
_entity.type
_entity.pdbx_description
1 polymer ?
#
loop_
_entity_poly.entity_id
_entity_poly.type
_entity_poly.pdbx_seq_one_letter_code
_entity_poly.pdbx_strand_id
1 'polypeptide(L)'
;MKTFRIGVLSTFRDQEALTLFQAMHRACEAGFIQGRISFVFSNRERGEFPETDDYLSEVEQSGIPLLCYSSRRFKPDERRRGRDDPELLERWRVKYDRAGPDPAAREYAPDIIVLSGYMLILGSEMCAKWQMINLHPALPWGPKGSWEEVVWELMRTGQKETGTMMHLVTRDLDRGPPISFYRVSLEDLKPLWDEWKQRLAHEDFERVKKAEYRSNSLFLAIREKQVRGETPLILLTLKYISEGVIEIRREGGERKIYTHGASCPHGMRIDADVESYLNQHA
;
A
#
# COMPACT_ATOMS: atom_id res chain seq x y z
N MET A 1 13.78 -19.42 -17.56
CA MET A 1 13.75 -18.77 -16.22
C MET A 1 12.36 -18.89 -15.65
N LYS A 2 12.21 -19.02 -14.32
CA LYS A 2 10.89 -19.06 -13.67
C LYS A 2 10.23 -17.68 -13.83
N THR A 3 9.03 -17.61 -14.39
CA THR A 3 8.28 -16.35 -14.49
C THR A 3 7.93 -15.84 -13.09
N PHE A 4 8.29 -14.59 -12.78
CA PHE A 4 7.94 -13.94 -11.51
C PHE A 4 6.42 -13.77 -11.40
N ARG A 5 5.83 -14.26 -10.31
CA ARG A 5 4.37 -14.26 -10.08
C ARG A 5 3.99 -13.29 -8.98
N ILE A 6 3.06 -12.41 -9.30
CA ILE A 6 2.52 -11.41 -8.39
C ILE A 6 1.11 -11.84 -7.97
N GLY A 7 0.83 -11.86 -6.68
CA GLY A 7 -0.54 -11.91 -6.15
C GLY A 7 -0.99 -10.50 -5.79
N VAL A 8 -2.26 -10.16 -6.02
CA VAL A 8 -2.81 -8.86 -5.62
C VAL A 8 -3.95 -9.10 -4.63
N LEU A 9 -3.88 -8.49 -3.44
CA LEU A 9 -5.04 -8.38 -2.56
C LEU A 9 -5.57 -6.96 -2.62
N SER A 10 -6.86 -6.81 -2.85
CA SER A 10 -7.51 -5.50 -2.87
C SER A 10 -8.90 -5.58 -2.25
N THR A 11 -9.37 -4.50 -1.64
CA THR A 11 -10.78 -4.38 -1.29
C THR A 11 -11.61 -3.86 -2.46
N PHE A 12 -10.98 -3.26 -3.48
CA PHE A 12 -11.66 -2.52 -4.55
C PHE A 12 -12.77 -1.62 -3.99
N ARG A 13 -12.38 -0.81 -3.00
CA ARG A 13 -13.30 0.13 -2.33
C ARG A 13 -13.57 1.36 -3.20
N ASP A 14 -12.59 1.74 -4.00
CA ASP A 14 -12.51 3.00 -4.73
C ASP A 14 -11.80 2.79 -6.07
N GLN A 15 -11.94 3.76 -6.98
CA GLN A 15 -11.43 3.71 -8.35
C GLN A 15 -9.91 3.62 -8.38
N GLU A 16 -9.24 4.25 -7.41
CA GLU A 16 -7.78 4.26 -7.28
C GLU A 16 -7.21 2.85 -7.13
N ALA A 17 -7.88 1.98 -6.36
CA ALA A 17 -7.48 0.58 -6.21
C ALA A 17 -7.55 -0.20 -7.54
N LEU A 18 -8.59 0.06 -8.36
CA LEU A 18 -8.72 -0.53 -9.68
C LEU A 18 -7.68 0.03 -10.66
N THR A 19 -7.48 1.34 -10.68
CA THR A 19 -6.48 2.01 -11.53
C THR A 19 -5.07 1.49 -11.23
N LEU A 20 -4.74 1.27 -9.96
CA LEU A 20 -3.46 0.71 -9.56
C LEU A 20 -3.30 -0.76 -10.00
N PHE A 21 -4.35 -1.58 -9.86
CA PHE A 21 -4.35 -2.94 -10.40
C PHE A 21 -4.11 -2.94 -11.92
N GLN A 22 -4.84 -2.12 -12.67
CA GLN A 22 -4.70 -2.03 -14.12
C GLN A 22 -3.30 -1.54 -14.53
N ALA A 23 -2.71 -0.61 -13.77
CA ALA A 23 -1.34 -0.15 -14.00
C ALA A 23 -0.33 -1.30 -13.82
N MET A 24 -0.46 -2.09 -12.75
CA MET A 24 0.38 -3.28 -12.55
C MET A 24 0.17 -4.31 -13.66
N HIS A 25 -1.08 -4.54 -14.09
CA HIS A 25 -1.40 -5.47 -15.15
C HIS A 25 -0.75 -5.07 -16.49
N ARG A 26 -0.99 -3.83 -16.93
CA ARG A 26 -0.39 -3.29 -18.16
C ARG A 26 1.14 -3.29 -18.12
N ALA A 27 1.73 -2.99 -16.96
CA ALA A 27 3.19 -3.03 -16.80
C ALA A 27 3.76 -4.45 -16.94
N CYS A 28 3.01 -5.48 -16.54
CA CYS A 28 3.38 -6.88 -16.81
C CYS A 28 3.21 -7.23 -18.30
N GLU A 29 2.08 -6.85 -18.92
CA GLU A 29 1.81 -7.13 -20.34
C GLU A 29 2.83 -6.46 -21.27
N ALA A 30 3.24 -5.24 -20.96
CA ALA A 30 4.27 -4.50 -21.70
C ALA A 30 5.70 -5.02 -21.44
N GLY A 31 5.89 -5.98 -20.52
CA GLY A 31 7.21 -6.48 -20.12
C GLY A 31 8.05 -5.45 -19.36
N PHE A 32 7.45 -4.37 -18.83
CA PHE A 32 8.15 -3.43 -17.96
C PHE A 32 8.54 -4.10 -16.64
N ILE A 33 7.62 -4.91 -16.09
CA ILE A 33 7.85 -5.84 -14.98
C ILE A 33 8.08 -7.23 -15.60
N GLN A 34 9.18 -7.90 -15.25
CA GLN A 34 9.53 -9.24 -15.78
C GLN A 34 8.72 -10.36 -15.09
N GLY A 35 7.39 -10.27 -15.15
CA GLY A 35 6.48 -11.17 -14.43
C GLY A 35 5.04 -11.07 -14.91
N ARG A 36 4.13 -11.70 -14.15
CA ARG A 36 2.68 -11.63 -14.38
C ARG A 36 1.92 -11.58 -13.06
N ILE A 37 0.72 -11.00 -13.11
CA ILE A 37 -0.26 -11.18 -12.04
C ILE A 37 -0.83 -12.61 -12.16
N SER A 38 -0.69 -13.38 -11.09
CA SER A 38 -1.09 -14.79 -11.00
C SER A 38 -2.49 -14.98 -10.44
N PHE A 39 -2.94 -14.08 -9.56
CA PHE A 39 -4.30 -14.00 -9.05
C PHE A 39 -4.58 -12.62 -8.46
N VAL A 40 -5.88 -12.32 -8.35
CA VAL A 40 -6.41 -11.22 -7.56
C VAL A 40 -7.33 -11.79 -6.50
N PHE A 41 -7.22 -11.31 -5.27
CA PHE A 41 -8.12 -11.64 -4.18
C PHE A 41 -8.85 -10.39 -3.69
N SER A 42 -10.18 -10.50 -3.55
CA SER A 42 -11.03 -9.49 -2.95
C SER A 42 -11.65 -9.98 -1.65
N ASN A 43 -11.60 -9.14 -0.61
CA ASN A 43 -12.32 -9.38 0.65
C ASN A 43 -13.80 -8.94 0.62
N ARG A 44 -14.31 -8.62 -0.57
CA ARG A 44 -15.69 -8.31 -0.89
C ARG A 44 -16.20 -9.29 -1.94
N GLU A 45 -17.49 -9.58 -1.87
CA GLU A 45 -18.19 -10.41 -2.85
C GLU A 45 -19.19 -9.59 -3.65
N ARG A 46 -19.62 -10.15 -4.80
CA ARG A 46 -20.67 -9.55 -5.61
C ARG A 46 -21.95 -9.34 -4.80
N GLY A 47 -22.60 -8.21 -5.02
CA GLY A 47 -23.83 -7.79 -4.34
C GLY A 47 -23.62 -7.21 -2.95
N GLU A 48 -22.37 -6.97 -2.51
CA GLU A 48 -22.12 -6.25 -1.25
C GLU A 48 -22.12 -4.73 -1.42
N PHE A 49 -21.53 -4.26 -2.52
CA PHE A 49 -21.40 -2.84 -2.86
C PHE A 49 -21.44 -2.69 -4.40
N PRO A 50 -22.39 -1.93 -4.97
CA PRO A 50 -22.52 -1.79 -6.43
C PRO A 50 -21.23 -1.34 -7.12
N GLU A 51 -20.51 -0.38 -6.54
CA GLU A 51 -19.26 0.14 -7.09
C GLU A 51 -18.17 -0.93 -7.15
N THR A 52 -18.09 -1.78 -6.11
CA THR A 52 -17.15 -2.90 -6.12
C THR A 52 -17.53 -3.92 -7.19
N ASP A 53 -18.81 -4.17 -7.43
CA ASP A 53 -19.24 -5.15 -8.45
C ASP A 53 -18.78 -4.77 -9.85
N ASP A 54 -18.78 -3.47 -10.17
CA ASP A 54 -18.23 -2.93 -11.41
C ASP A 54 -16.73 -3.18 -11.49
N TYR A 55 -15.98 -2.85 -10.43
CA TYR A 55 -14.53 -3.07 -10.38
C TYR A 55 -14.13 -4.55 -10.48
N LEU A 56 -14.87 -5.45 -9.83
CA LEU A 56 -14.63 -6.89 -9.94
C LEU A 56 -14.88 -7.38 -11.38
N SER A 57 -15.86 -6.82 -12.07
CA SER A 57 -16.13 -7.15 -13.48
C SER A 57 -14.99 -6.73 -14.40
N GLU A 58 -14.38 -5.56 -14.15
CA GLU A 58 -13.19 -5.13 -14.89
C GLU A 58 -11.98 -6.03 -14.64
N VAL A 59 -11.79 -6.51 -13.40
CA VAL A 59 -10.72 -7.47 -13.10
C VAL A 59 -10.97 -8.81 -13.80
N GLU A 60 -12.19 -9.34 -13.79
CA GLU A 60 -12.53 -10.59 -14.50
C GLU A 60 -12.28 -10.50 -16.00
N GLN A 61 -12.60 -9.34 -16.61
CA GLN A 61 -12.36 -9.10 -18.04
C GLN A 61 -10.87 -9.11 -18.42
N SER A 62 -9.97 -8.89 -17.47
CA SER A 62 -8.53 -9.00 -17.71
C SER A 62 -8.04 -10.44 -17.86
N GLY A 63 -8.91 -11.44 -17.62
CA GLY A 63 -8.56 -12.87 -17.70
C GLY A 63 -7.68 -13.38 -16.55
N ILE A 64 -7.44 -12.55 -15.52
CA ILE A 64 -6.70 -12.96 -14.32
C ILE A 64 -7.66 -13.66 -13.36
N PRO A 65 -7.27 -14.78 -12.74
CA PRO A 65 -8.11 -15.43 -11.72
C PRO A 65 -8.47 -14.47 -10.58
N LEU A 66 -9.76 -14.19 -10.42
CA LEU A 66 -10.32 -13.39 -9.34
C LEU A 66 -10.99 -14.29 -8.31
N LEU A 67 -10.54 -14.20 -7.06
CA LEU A 67 -11.12 -14.92 -5.93
C LEU A 67 -11.74 -13.91 -4.97
N CYS A 68 -13.02 -14.10 -4.65
CA CYS A 68 -13.74 -13.24 -3.72
C CYS A 68 -14.12 -14.05 -2.49
N TYR A 69 -13.85 -13.52 -1.30
CA TYR A 69 -14.32 -14.10 -0.05
C TYR A 69 -14.74 -12.99 0.90
N SER A 70 -16.00 -12.97 1.31
CA SER A 70 -16.52 -11.82 2.05
C SER A 70 -16.04 -11.79 3.51
N SER A 71 -15.27 -10.76 3.83
CA SER A 71 -14.94 -10.39 5.22
C SER A 71 -16.14 -9.91 6.03
N ARG A 72 -17.21 -9.45 5.38
CA ARG A 72 -18.42 -8.95 6.02
C ARG A 72 -19.33 -10.10 6.45
N ARG A 73 -19.42 -11.14 5.63
CA ARG A 73 -20.22 -12.36 5.88
C ARG A 73 -19.46 -13.36 6.76
N PHE A 74 -18.13 -13.28 6.83
CA PHE A 74 -17.33 -14.17 7.66
C PHE A 74 -17.43 -13.87 9.15
N LYS A 75 -18.20 -14.69 9.88
CA LYS A 75 -18.30 -14.68 11.35
C LYS A 75 -18.49 -13.26 11.92
N PRO A 76 -19.55 -12.53 11.51
CA PRO A 76 -19.71 -11.11 11.81
C PRO A 76 -19.78 -10.82 13.32
N ASP A 77 -20.34 -11.72 14.12
CA ASP A 77 -20.43 -11.55 15.57
C ASP A 77 -19.10 -11.73 16.29
N GLU A 78 -18.22 -12.61 15.80
CA GLU A 78 -16.83 -12.69 16.28
C GLU A 78 -16.08 -11.39 15.92
N ARG A 79 -16.19 -10.92 14.67
CA ARG A 79 -15.56 -9.67 14.23
C ARG A 79 -16.02 -8.45 15.03
N ARG A 80 -17.32 -8.37 15.32
CA ARG A 80 -17.92 -7.27 16.09
C ARG A 80 -17.38 -7.23 17.51
N ARG A 81 -17.36 -8.37 18.20
CA ARG A 81 -16.82 -8.49 19.56
C ARG A 81 -15.32 -8.20 19.62
N GLY A 82 -14.57 -8.54 18.56
CA GLY A 82 -13.15 -8.23 18.47
C GLY A 82 -12.83 -6.73 18.40
N ARG A 83 -13.80 -5.83 18.19
CA ARG A 83 -13.52 -4.38 18.20
C ARG A 83 -12.99 -3.90 19.56
N ASP A 84 -13.43 -4.54 20.64
CA ASP A 84 -13.06 -4.20 22.01
C ASP A 84 -12.08 -5.22 22.62
N ASP A 85 -11.71 -6.27 21.85
CA ASP A 85 -10.80 -7.35 22.27
C ASP A 85 -9.79 -7.64 21.15
N PRO A 86 -8.56 -7.09 21.24
CA PRO A 86 -7.51 -7.28 20.24
C PRO A 86 -7.11 -8.74 20.01
N GLU A 87 -7.16 -9.59 21.04
CA GLU A 87 -6.80 -11.01 20.91
C GLU A 87 -7.89 -11.79 20.18
N LEU A 88 -9.16 -11.47 20.44
CA LEU A 88 -10.27 -12.04 19.67
C LEU A 88 -10.23 -11.56 18.21
N LEU A 89 -9.89 -10.30 17.96
CA LEU A 89 -9.76 -9.78 16.60
C LEU A 89 -8.62 -10.45 15.84
N GLU A 90 -7.46 -10.65 16.48
CA GLU A 90 -6.36 -11.40 15.87
C GLU A 90 -6.77 -12.85 15.55
N ARG A 91 -7.47 -13.53 16.47
CA ARG A 91 -8.02 -14.87 16.21
C ARG A 91 -9.00 -14.88 15.03
N TRP A 92 -9.83 -13.84 14.90
CA TRP A 92 -10.74 -13.70 13.76
C TRP A 92 -9.97 -13.50 12.45
N ARG A 93 -8.94 -12.64 12.43
CA ARG A 93 -8.08 -12.39 11.26
C ARG A 93 -7.41 -13.68 10.79
N VAL A 94 -6.77 -14.42 11.70
CA VAL A 94 -6.13 -15.71 11.36
C VAL A 94 -7.15 -16.70 10.78
N LYS A 95 -8.35 -16.80 11.35
CA LYS A 95 -9.41 -17.67 10.80
C LYS A 95 -9.85 -17.22 9.41
N TYR A 96 -10.00 -15.92 9.20
CA TYR A 96 -10.41 -15.34 7.92
C TYR A 96 -9.34 -15.59 6.85
N ASP A 97 -8.08 -15.33 7.18
CA ASP A 97 -6.96 -15.49 6.27
C ASP A 97 -6.82 -16.94 5.79
N ARG A 98 -6.97 -17.90 6.71
CA ARG A 98 -6.98 -19.34 6.41
C ARG A 98 -8.16 -19.78 5.53
N ALA A 99 -9.25 -19.03 5.53
CA ALA A 99 -10.45 -19.37 4.77
C ALA A 99 -10.50 -18.71 3.38
N GLY A 100 -9.84 -17.56 3.19
CA GLY A 100 -9.87 -16.80 1.94
C GLY A 100 -8.50 -16.63 1.27
N PRO A 101 -7.69 -15.64 1.71
CA PRO A 101 -6.47 -15.26 0.98
C PRO A 101 -5.34 -16.30 1.04
N ASP A 102 -5.21 -17.09 2.11
CA ASP A 102 -4.15 -18.11 2.20
C ASP A 102 -4.39 -19.28 1.22
N PRO A 103 -5.61 -19.85 1.09
CA PRO A 103 -5.92 -20.80 0.01
C PRO A 103 -5.60 -20.27 -1.38
N ALA A 104 -6.02 -19.03 -1.70
CA ALA A 104 -5.71 -18.40 -2.98
C ALA A 104 -4.19 -18.33 -3.23
N ALA A 105 -3.44 -17.84 -2.24
CA ALA A 105 -1.98 -17.77 -2.35
C ALA A 105 -1.33 -19.16 -2.51
N ARG A 106 -1.84 -20.21 -1.85
CA ARG A 106 -1.33 -21.58 -2.03
C ARG A 106 -1.58 -22.12 -3.45
N GLU A 107 -2.76 -21.85 -4.00
CA GLU A 107 -3.16 -22.32 -5.34
C GLU A 107 -2.31 -21.70 -6.45
N TYR A 108 -2.13 -20.37 -6.42
CA TYR A 108 -1.41 -19.66 -7.47
C TYR A 108 0.09 -19.47 -7.19
N ALA A 109 0.50 -19.74 -5.94
CA ALA A 109 1.88 -19.75 -5.44
C ALA A 109 2.68 -18.49 -5.86
N PRO A 110 2.24 -17.27 -5.48
CA PRO A 110 2.94 -16.05 -5.87
C PRO A 110 4.37 -16.01 -5.30
N ASP A 111 5.28 -15.36 -6.02
CA ASP A 111 6.61 -15.03 -5.51
C ASP A 111 6.56 -13.75 -4.64
N ILE A 112 5.60 -12.86 -4.91
CA ILE A 112 5.29 -11.71 -4.06
C ILE A 112 3.79 -11.42 -4.06
N ILE A 113 3.29 -10.87 -2.97
CA ILE A 113 1.91 -10.40 -2.84
C ILE A 113 1.91 -8.89 -2.60
N VAL A 114 1.09 -8.15 -3.35
CA VAL A 114 0.92 -6.70 -3.22
C VAL A 114 -0.44 -6.41 -2.60
N LEU A 115 -0.45 -5.60 -1.54
CA LEU A 115 -1.68 -5.02 -1.00
C LEU A 115 -2.00 -3.73 -1.79
N SER A 116 -3.03 -3.79 -2.62
CA SER A 116 -3.46 -2.68 -3.49
C SER A 116 -4.80 -2.15 -2.99
N GLY A 117 -4.79 -1.28 -1.99
CA GLY A 117 -6.04 -0.81 -1.37
C GLY A 117 -6.77 -1.92 -0.59
N TYR A 118 -6.02 -2.80 0.07
CA TYR A 118 -6.57 -3.84 0.95
C TYR A 118 -6.88 -3.27 2.33
N MET A 119 -8.16 -3.15 2.68
CA MET A 119 -8.67 -2.44 3.85
C MET A 119 -8.80 -3.33 5.10
N LEU A 120 -8.09 -4.45 5.15
CA LEU A 120 -8.07 -5.34 6.31
C LEU A 120 -6.64 -5.53 6.82
N ILE A 121 -6.52 -5.55 8.15
CA ILE A 121 -5.29 -5.98 8.80
C ILE A 121 -5.22 -7.51 8.72
N LEU A 122 -4.14 -8.01 8.14
CA LEU A 122 -3.87 -9.45 8.03
C LEU A 122 -3.45 -10.04 9.37
N GLY A 123 -3.78 -11.29 9.59
CA GLY A 123 -3.33 -12.08 10.73
C GLY A 123 -1.85 -12.40 10.64
N SER A 124 -1.24 -12.59 11.81
CA SER A 124 0.19 -12.83 11.99
C SER A 124 0.73 -14.01 11.16
N GLU A 125 -0.06 -15.06 10.98
CA GLU A 125 0.34 -16.24 10.20
C GLU A 125 0.51 -15.92 8.71
N MET A 126 -0.39 -15.14 8.13
CA MET A 126 -0.31 -14.72 6.73
C MET A 126 0.95 -13.88 6.52
N CYS A 127 1.21 -12.92 7.41
CA CYS A 127 2.40 -12.06 7.41
C CYS A 127 3.71 -12.88 7.49
N ALA A 128 3.77 -13.87 8.37
CA ALA A 128 4.95 -14.71 8.54
C ALA A 128 5.21 -15.64 7.35
N LYS A 129 4.13 -16.14 6.72
CA LYS A 129 4.20 -17.13 5.65
C LYS A 129 4.50 -16.51 4.28
N TRP A 130 3.78 -15.47 3.89
CA TRP A 130 3.86 -14.91 2.52
C TRP A 130 4.62 -13.60 2.47
N GLN A 131 5.45 -13.43 1.43
CA GLN A 131 6.14 -12.18 1.15
C GLN A 131 5.12 -11.17 0.62
N MET A 132 4.65 -10.31 1.52
CA MET A 132 3.63 -9.30 1.24
C MET A 132 4.24 -7.91 1.33
N ILE A 133 3.88 -7.04 0.39
CA ILE A 133 4.31 -5.65 0.35
C ILE A 133 3.12 -4.72 0.29
N ASN A 134 3.25 -3.56 0.93
CA ASN A 134 2.24 -2.53 0.94
C ASN A 134 2.88 -1.16 0.68
N LEU A 135 2.08 -0.26 0.11
CA LEU A 135 2.42 1.14 -0.03
C LEU A 135 2.01 1.89 1.23
N HIS A 136 2.91 2.73 1.74
CA HIS A 136 2.60 3.67 2.82
C HIS A 136 3.01 5.09 2.40
N PRO A 137 2.12 6.10 2.48
CA PRO A 137 2.38 7.46 2.00
C PRO A 137 3.21 8.27 3.00
N ALA A 138 4.31 7.69 3.48
CA ALA A 138 5.33 8.39 4.24
C ALA A 138 6.71 7.85 3.89
N LEU A 139 7.75 8.62 4.17
CA LEU A 139 9.13 8.15 4.15
C LEU A 139 9.34 7.05 5.22
N PRO A 140 10.41 6.24 5.11
CA PRO A 140 10.69 5.19 6.10
C PRO A 140 10.75 5.68 7.56
N TRP A 141 11.27 6.90 7.77
CA TRP A 141 11.33 7.60 9.07
C TRP A 141 10.14 8.52 9.35
N GLY A 142 9.14 8.55 8.47
CA GLY A 142 7.98 9.41 8.56
C GLY A 142 6.88 8.87 9.47
N PRO A 143 5.76 9.62 9.58
CA PRO A 143 4.59 9.24 10.37
C PRO A 143 3.98 7.90 9.94
N LYS A 144 3.25 7.27 10.88
CA LYS A 144 2.50 6.02 10.67
C LYS A 144 0.99 6.28 10.86
N GLY A 145 0.16 5.36 10.38
CA GLY A 145 -1.29 5.48 10.44
C GLY A 145 -1.91 5.75 9.07
N SER A 146 -3.15 6.20 9.05
CA SER A 146 -3.84 6.50 7.80
C SER A 146 -3.14 7.62 7.03
N TRP A 147 -3.37 7.70 5.72
CA TRP A 147 -2.76 8.76 4.90
C TRP A 147 -3.16 10.16 5.39
N GLU A 148 -4.37 10.33 5.93
CA GLU A 148 -4.81 11.58 6.53
C GLU A 148 -4.03 11.90 7.81
N GLU A 149 -3.83 10.91 8.68
CA GLU A 149 -3.04 11.08 9.90
C GLU A 149 -1.60 11.46 9.58
N VAL A 150 -1.02 10.83 8.54
CA VAL A 150 0.32 11.18 8.05
C VAL A 150 0.38 12.64 7.60
N VAL A 151 -0.52 13.09 6.72
CA VAL A 151 -0.49 14.49 6.22
C VAL A 151 -0.68 15.49 7.36
N TRP A 152 -1.61 15.24 8.28
CA TRP A 152 -1.81 16.09 9.45
C TRP A 152 -0.59 16.15 10.36
N GLU A 153 0.12 15.03 10.55
CA GLU A 153 1.34 14.97 11.33
C GLU A 153 2.50 15.73 10.65
N LEU A 154 2.61 15.65 9.32
CA LEU A 154 3.57 16.46 8.55
C LEU A 154 3.30 17.96 8.73
N MET A 155 2.02 18.37 8.65
CA MET A 155 1.58 19.74 8.90
C MET A 155 1.86 20.21 10.33
N ARG A 156 1.60 19.35 11.32
CA ARG A 156 1.84 19.62 12.75
C ARG A 156 3.32 19.85 13.05
N THR A 157 4.19 19.04 12.44
CA THR A 157 5.63 19.08 12.68
C THR A 157 6.40 20.00 11.74
N GLY A 158 5.71 20.61 10.76
CA GLY A 158 6.31 21.58 9.83
C GLY A 158 7.37 20.96 8.92
N GLN A 159 7.17 19.71 8.50
CA GLN A 159 8.14 19.00 7.65
C GLN A 159 8.32 19.70 6.30
N LYS A 160 9.56 19.72 5.81
CA LYS A 160 9.94 20.28 4.50
C LYS A 160 10.01 19.24 3.39
N GLU A 161 9.89 17.96 3.75
CA GLU A 161 9.89 16.85 2.81
C GLU A 161 8.83 15.83 3.21
N THR A 162 8.35 15.10 2.21
CA THR A 162 7.48 13.93 2.36
C THR A 162 7.92 12.87 1.37
N GLY A 163 7.16 11.79 1.26
CA GLY A 163 7.39 10.75 0.29
C GLY A 163 6.45 9.59 0.51
N THR A 164 6.74 8.52 -0.22
CA THR A 164 5.99 7.27 -0.14
C THR A 164 7.00 6.13 -0.12
N MET A 165 6.70 5.07 0.62
CA MET A 165 7.51 3.87 0.69
C MET A 165 6.72 2.62 0.31
N MET A 166 7.40 1.68 -0.35
CA MET A 166 6.99 0.27 -0.32
C MET A 166 7.68 -0.39 0.84
N HIS A 167 6.93 -1.17 1.63
CA HIS A 167 7.49 -1.88 2.77
C HIS A 167 6.94 -3.30 2.85
N LEU A 168 7.67 -4.17 3.55
CA LEU A 168 7.16 -5.48 3.91
C LEU A 168 5.98 -5.36 4.86
N VAL A 169 4.95 -6.17 4.66
CA VAL A 169 3.84 -6.30 5.60
C VAL A 169 4.28 -7.21 6.74
N THR A 170 4.14 -6.71 7.97
CA THR A 170 4.39 -7.47 9.21
C THR A 170 3.12 -7.48 10.06
N ARG A 171 3.17 -8.10 11.24
CA ARG A 171 2.09 -8.03 12.23
C ARG A 171 1.87 -6.59 12.71
N ASP A 172 2.94 -5.80 12.73
CA ASP A 172 2.91 -4.41 13.19
C ASP A 172 2.55 -3.50 12.02
N LEU A 173 1.36 -2.89 12.10
CA LEU A 173 0.80 -2.05 11.04
C LEU A 173 1.80 -0.96 10.61
N ASP A 174 2.08 -0.88 9.31
CA ASP A 174 2.98 0.08 8.64
C ASP A 174 4.42 0.17 9.19
N ARG A 175 4.86 -0.87 9.90
CA ARG A 175 6.17 -0.93 10.60
C ARG A 175 7.13 -1.97 10.04
N GLY A 176 6.77 -2.67 8.98
CA GLY A 176 7.70 -3.61 8.37
C GLY A 176 8.87 -2.92 7.64
N PRO A 177 9.96 -3.66 7.37
CA PRO A 177 11.14 -3.11 6.72
C PRO A 177 10.83 -2.40 5.39
N PRO A 178 11.37 -1.20 5.16
CA PRO A 178 11.25 -0.49 3.88
C PRO A 178 11.99 -1.23 2.78
N ILE A 179 11.37 -1.32 1.60
CA ILE A 179 11.90 -1.99 0.41
C ILE A 179 12.47 -0.95 -0.54
N SER A 180 11.66 0.05 -0.85
CA SER A 180 12.00 1.18 -1.68
C SER A 180 11.20 2.39 -1.23
N PHE A 181 11.68 3.58 -1.55
CA PHE A 181 10.94 4.80 -1.29
C PHE A 181 11.33 5.88 -2.28
N TYR A 182 10.44 6.86 -2.41
CA TYR A 182 10.73 8.09 -3.14
C TYR A 182 10.45 9.29 -2.23
N ARG A 183 11.24 10.35 -2.40
CA ARG A 183 11.19 11.56 -1.59
C ARG A 183 10.80 12.77 -2.42
N VAL A 184 9.99 13.65 -1.81
CA VAL A 184 9.49 14.88 -2.42
C VAL A 184 9.75 16.07 -1.51
N SER A 185 10.27 17.14 -2.09
CA SER A 185 10.36 18.43 -1.43
C SER A 185 8.98 19.09 -1.32
N LEU A 186 8.70 19.67 -0.17
CA LEU A 186 7.52 20.52 0.10
C LEU A 186 7.89 22.01 0.11
N GLU A 187 9.12 22.37 -0.29
CA GLU A 187 9.60 23.75 -0.26
C GLU A 187 8.83 24.67 -1.21
N ASP A 188 8.34 24.14 -2.32
CA ASP A 188 7.51 24.90 -3.27
C ASP A 188 6.09 25.19 -2.73
N LEU A 189 5.68 24.52 -1.67
CA LEU A 189 4.46 24.84 -0.92
C LEU A 189 4.65 25.97 0.09
N LYS A 190 5.77 26.69 0.05
CA LYS A 190 6.07 27.80 0.98
C LYS A 190 4.91 28.77 1.19
N PRO A 191 4.17 29.24 0.16
CA PRO A 191 3.04 30.15 0.37
C PRO A 191 1.96 29.54 1.29
N LEU A 192 1.58 28.28 1.05
CA LEU A 192 0.60 27.56 1.86
C LEU A 192 1.12 27.31 3.29
N TRP A 193 2.42 27.06 3.44
CA TRP A 193 3.04 26.95 4.75
C TRP A 193 3.05 28.26 5.54
N ASP A 194 3.27 29.40 4.86
CA ASP A 194 3.24 30.71 5.50
C ASP A 194 1.82 31.07 5.96
N GLU A 195 0.80 30.81 5.12
CA GLU A 195 -0.61 30.92 5.50
C GLU A 195 -0.96 30.03 6.70
N TRP A 196 -0.52 28.77 6.67
CA TRP A 196 -0.73 27.81 7.75
C TRP A 196 -0.13 28.31 9.08
N LYS A 197 1.11 28.82 9.05
CA LYS A 197 1.78 29.35 10.24
C LYS A 197 1.11 30.61 10.78
N GLN A 198 0.71 31.54 9.90
CA GLN A 198 -0.01 32.75 10.31
C GLN A 198 -1.33 32.39 10.99
N ARG A 199 -2.03 31.40 10.47
CA ARG A 199 -3.29 30.93 11.04
C ARG A 199 -3.12 30.28 12.41
N LEU A 200 -2.16 29.37 12.56
CA LEU A 200 -1.89 28.71 13.85
C LEU A 200 -1.31 29.65 14.92
N ALA A 201 -0.95 30.89 14.57
CA ALA A 201 -0.64 31.93 15.56
C ALA A 201 -1.89 32.40 16.34
N HIS A 202 -3.08 32.15 15.81
CA HIS A 202 -4.35 32.63 16.37
C HIS A 202 -5.41 31.53 16.55
N GLU A 203 -5.24 30.37 15.91
CA GLU A 203 -6.15 29.23 16.01
C GLU A 203 -5.46 27.97 16.54
N ASP A 204 -6.20 27.17 17.31
CA ASP A 204 -5.74 25.87 17.79
C ASP A 204 -5.67 24.83 16.66
N PHE A 205 -4.59 24.05 16.63
CA PHE A 205 -4.35 23.04 15.60
C PHE A 205 -5.46 22.00 15.51
N GLU A 206 -5.89 21.44 16.65
CA GLU A 206 -6.91 20.38 16.67
C GLU A 206 -8.27 20.92 16.25
N ARG A 207 -8.58 22.18 16.58
CA ARG A 207 -9.79 22.86 16.11
C ARG A 207 -9.79 22.98 14.57
N VAL A 208 -8.69 23.44 13.97
CA VAL A 208 -8.61 23.58 12.50
C VAL A 208 -8.66 22.23 11.82
N LYS A 209 -7.89 21.25 12.32
CA LYS A 209 -7.88 19.87 11.81
C LYS A 209 -9.28 19.25 11.80
N LYS A 210 -10.04 19.42 12.88
CA LYS A 210 -11.41 18.91 12.99
C LYS A 210 -12.38 19.64 12.05
N ALA A 211 -12.21 20.95 11.87
CA ALA A 211 -13.10 21.76 11.06
C ALA A 211 -12.94 21.53 9.56
N GLU A 212 -11.70 21.42 9.07
CA GLU A 212 -11.41 21.37 7.63
C GLU A 212 -11.10 19.96 7.14
N TYR A 213 -10.35 19.19 7.93
CA TYR A 213 -9.95 17.83 7.58
C TYR A 213 -9.43 17.72 6.14
N ARG A 214 -10.20 17.14 5.21
CA ARG A 214 -9.83 16.98 3.80
C ARG A 214 -10.03 18.22 2.93
N SER A 215 -10.59 19.31 3.44
CA SER A 215 -10.80 20.56 2.68
C SER A 215 -9.67 21.58 2.83
N ASN A 216 -8.65 21.30 3.67
CA ASN A 216 -7.54 22.22 3.88
C ASN A 216 -6.59 22.25 2.66
N SER A 217 -6.23 23.44 2.19
CA SER A 217 -5.42 23.60 0.97
C SER A 217 -4.00 23.03 1.10
N LEU A 218 -3.32 23.25 2.24
CA LEU A 218 -1.99 22.69 2.48
C LEU A 218 -2.05 21.16 2.58
N PHE A 219 -3.07 20.63 3.25
CA PHE A 219 -3.33 19.19 3.33
C PHE A 219 -3.47 18.57 1.94
N LEU A 220 -4.31 19.17 1.08
CA LEU A 220 -4.53 18.67 -0.28
C LEU A 220 -3.27 18.76 -1.14
N ALA A 221 -2.51 19.86 -1.05
CA ALA A 221 -1.26 20.02 -1.79
C ALA A 221 -0.17 19.01 -1.36
N ILE A 222 -0.05 18.72 -0.06
CA ILE A 222 0.85 17.66 0.43
C ILE A 222 0.39 16.30 -0.08
N ARG A 223 -0.92 16.00 -0.04
CA ARG A 223 -1.44 14.72 -0.54
C ARG A 223 -1.21 14.56 -2.04
N GLU A 224 -1.41 15.60 -2.82
CA GLU A 224 -1.14 15.61 -4.27
C GLU A 224 0.33 15.27 -4.56
N LYS A 225 1.25 15.88 -3.81
CA LYS A 225 2.69 15.59 -3.90
C LYS A 225 2.99 14.10 -3.65
N GLN A 226 2.35 13.49 -2.64
CA GLN A 226 2.53 12.06 -2.31
C GLN A 226 1.94 11.14 -3.38
N VAL A 227 0.69 11.38 -3.79
CA VAL A 227 -0.05 10.55 -4.75
C VAL A 227 0.68 10.43 -6.08
N ARG A 228 1.29 11.53 -6.54
CA ARG A 228 2.02 11.58 -7.81
C ARG A 228 3.08 10.47 -7.92
N GLY A 229 3.75 10.11 -6.82
CA GLY A 229 4.77 9.07 -6.83
C GLY A 229 4.28 7.66 -6.50
N GLU A 230 3.02 7.47 -6.06
CA GLU A 230 2.54 6.17 -5.58
C GLU A 230 2.57 5.09 -6.67
N THR A 231 1.98 5.37 -7.84
CA THR A 231 1.94 4.41 -8.94
C THR A 231 3.33 4.09 -9.49
N PRO A 232 4.17 5.08 -9.87
CA PRO A 232 5.54 4.81 -10.33
C PRO A 232 6.35 4.01 -9.31
N LEU A 233 6.24 4.34 -8.02
CA LEU A 233 6.96 3.64 -6.95
C LEU A 233 6.60 2.15 -6.91
N ILE A 234 5.30 1.81 -6.97
CA ILE A 234 4.88 0.39 -6.98
C ILE A 234 5.44 -0.34 -8.19
N LEU A 235 5.29 0.24 -9.39
CA LEU A 235 5.71 -0.40 -10.63
C LEU A 235 7.22 -0.61 -10.69
N LEU A 236 8.01 0.41 -10.34
CA LEU A 236 9.47 0.32 -10.28
C LEU A 236 9.94 -0.67 -9.21
N THR A 237 9.29 -0.71 -8.06
CA THR A 237 9.61 -1.68 -7.01
C THR A 237 9.40 -3.11 -7.50
N LEU A 238 8.26 -3.40 -8.12
CA LEU A 238 7.98 -4.71 -8.69
C LEU A 238 8.94 -5.06 -9.83
N LYS A 239 9.29 -4.09 -10.68
CA LYS A 239 10.32 -4.25 -11.71
C LYS A 239 11.65 -4.67 -11.09
N TYR A 240 12.17 -3.91 -10.13
CA TYR A 240 13.45 -4.20 -9.50
C TYR A 240 13.47 -5.53 -8.75
N ILE A 241 12.36 -5.95 -8.14
CA ILE A 241 12.25 -7.28 -7.55
C ILE A 241 12.26 -8.36 -8.64
N SER A 242 11.50 -8.18 -9.72
CA SER A 242 11.45 -9.13 -10.83
C SER A 242 12.80 -9.31 -11.55
N GLU A 243 13.65 -8.28 -11.53
CA GLU A 243 14.98 -8.27 -12.13
C GLU A 243 16.09 -8.69 -11.14
N GLY A 244 15.76 -8.92 -9.87
CA GLY A 244 16.74 -9.26 -8.82
C GLY A 244 17.63 -8.09 -8.38
N VAL A 245 17.28 -6.85 -8.74
CA VAL A 245 17.93 -5.63 -8.23
C VAL A 245 17.63 -5.48 -6.74
N ILE A 246 16.38 -5.69 -6.35
CA ILE A 246 15.94 -5.78 -4.96
C ILE A 246 15.63 -7.24 -4.63
N GLU A 247 16.21 -7.75 -3.55
CA GLU A 247 15.95 -9.10 -3.07
C GLU A 247 15.43 -9.06 -1.63
N ILE A 248 14.42 -9.88 -1.35
CA ILE A 248 13.88 -10.10 -0.01
C ILE A 248 14.31 -11.49 0.43
N ARG A 249 15.30 -11.57 1.33
CA ARG A 249 15.89 -12.85 1.79
C ARG A 249 15.46 -13.16 3.21
N ARG A 250 15.29 -14.45 3.53
CA ARG A 250 14.96 -14.90 4.90
C ARG A 250 16.24 -15.28 5.63
N GLU A 251 16.55 -14.57 6.71
CA GLU A 251 17.74 -14.79 7.54
C GLU A 251 17.37 -14.73 9.02
N GLY A 252 17.77 -15.75 9.79
CA GLY A 252 17.46 -15.79 11.22
C GLY A 252 15.96 -15.80 11.54
N GLY A 253 15.11 -16.23 10.60
CA GLY A 253 13.66 -16.21 10.75
C GLY A 253 12.97 -14.92 10.30
N GLU A 254 13.72 -13.87 10.00
CA GLU A 254 13.22 -12.56 9.56
C GLU A 254 13.46 -12.34 8.07
N ARG A 255 12.69 -11.44 7.46
CA ARG A 255 12.92 -11.01 6.07
C ARG A 255 13.76 -9.75 6.06
N LYS A 256 14.87 -9.78 5.34
CA LYS A 256 15.80 -8.67 5.16
C LYS A 256 15.84 -8.24 3.70
N ILE A 257 16.09 -6.95 3.51
CA ILE A 257 16.11 -6.32 2.19
C ILE A 257 17.55 -6.19 1.73
N TYR A 258 17.79 -6.58 0.48
CA TYR A 258 19.07 -6.48 -0.20
C TYR A 258 18.90 -5.73 -1.51
N THR A 259 19.89 -4.93 -1.88
CA THR A 259 19.96 -4.19 -3.15
C THR A 259 21.32 -4.45 -3.78
N HIS A 260 21.35 -4.90 -5.04
CA HIS A 260 22.60 -5.27 -5.73
C HIS A 260 23.50 -6.22 -4.89
N GLY A 261 22.87 -7.16 -4.17
CA GLY A 261 23.56 -8.12 -3.29
C GLY A 261 24.01 -7.60 -1.93
N ALA A 262 23.91 -6.30 -1.65
CA ALA A 262 24.27 -5.70 -0.36
C ALA A 262 23.05 -5.46 0.53
N SER A 263 23.22 -5.59 1.85
CA SER A 263 22.15 -5.34 2.83
C SER A 263 21.67 -3.89 2.74
N CYS A 264 20.36 -3.69 2.67
CA CYS A 264 19.73 -2.38 2.53
C CYS A 264 18.56 -2.22 3.52
N PRO A 265 18.83 -2.12 4.84
CA PRO A 265 17.79 -2.12 5.88
C PRO A 265 16.88 -0.88 5.85
N HIS A 266 17.28 0.17 5.14
CA HIS A 266 16.53 1.42 5.01
C HIS A 266 15.75 1.53 3.68
N GLY A 267 15.80 0.48 2.85
CA GLY A 267 15.17 0.45 1.54
C GLY A 267 15.93 1.26 0.49
N MET A 268 15.68 0.95 -0.77
CA MET A 268 16.30 1.62 -1.91
C MET A 268 15.61 2.95 -2.20
N ARG A 269 16.36 4.06 -2.17
CA ARG A 269 15.85 5.35 -2.63
C ARG A 269 15.84 5.38 -4.17
N ILE A 270 14.69 5.63 -4.77
CA ILE A 270 14.49 5.57 -6.23
C ILE A 270 13.90 6.86 -6.83
N ASP A 271 14.21 8.01 -6.23
CA ASP A 271 13.69 9.32 -6.66
C ASP A 271 13.92 9.59 -8.15
N ALA A 272 15.13 9.37 -8.65
CA ALA A 272 15.49 9.66 -10.04
C ALA A 272 14.69 8.82 -11.03
N ASP A 273 14.44 7.55 -10.71
CA ASP A 273 13.67 6.64 -11.54
C ASP A 273 12.18 6.99 -11.53
N VAL A 274 11.65 7.39 -10.37
CA VAL A 274 10.27 7.89 -10.24
C VAL A 274 10.06 9.16 -11.07
N GLU A 275 10.97 10.13 -10.96
CA GLU A 275 10.90 11.36 -11.76
C GLU A 275 11.06 11.09 -13.27
N SER A 276 11.97 10.19 -13.64
CA SER A 276 12.13 9.76 -15.04
C SER A 276 10.86 9.10 -15.58
N TYR A 277 10.24 8.21 -14.79
CA TYR A 277 8.97 7.58 -15.14
C TYR A 277 7.86 8.63 -15.34
N LEU A 278 7.75 9.59 -14.40
CA LEU A 278 6.76 10.66 -14.47
C LEU A 278 6.94 11.51 -15.73
N ASN A 279 8.17 11.88 -16.09
CA ASN A 279 8.43 12.70 -17.28
C ASN A 279 8.13 11.97 -18.59
N GLN A 280 8.22 10.64 -18.62
CA GLN A 280 7.91 9.83 -19.81
C GLN A 280 6.41 9.56 -19.99
N HIS A 281 5.60 9.76 -18.95
CA HIS A 281 4.17 9.43 -18.91
C HIS A 281 3.30 10.65 -18.49
N ALA A 282 3.86 11.85 -18.57
CA ALA A 282 3.16 13.13 -18.33
C ALA A 282 2.45 13.66 -19.59
#